data_AF-A0A7S0DHE2-F1
#
_entry.id   AF-A0A7S0DHE2-F1
#
_cell.length_a   1.000
_cell.length_b   1.000
_cell.length_c   1.000
_cell.angle_alpha   90.00
_cell.angle_beta   90.00
_cell.angle_gamma   90.00
#
_symmetry.space_group_name_H-M   'P 1'
#
loop_
_entity.id
_entity.type
_entity.pdbx_description
1 polymer ?
#
loop_
_entity_poly.entity_id
_entity_poly.type
_entity_poly.pdbx_seq_one_letter_code
_entity_poly.pdbx_strand_id
1 'polypeptide(L)'
;RSIRHLRGYTDGSFLKSMLELSGGALGAGKSGQLFFKSKDSRFVLKTMPKNEAEVLRSILPTYHSYLFASRESVVVPKISKGNGKNSPSALRTFLARFLGLYALEIEGKRTRRVYLVCMENALKTFGSFKPIRIFDLKGSKQGRYVPPNAQGEFKGVLKDLNWTKNEKAIRLPKRMFQQVRAALERDVALLKSFNIVDYSLLIGISSPSGMSSGVPGGRRIWASVIDILQLFNMKKRGERFVKK
;
A
#
# COMPACT_ATOMS: atom_id res chain seq x y z
N ARG A 1 -13.88 11.87 -5.16
CA ARG A 1 -15.12 11.29 -4.59
C ARG A 1 -15.37 9.88 -5.15
N SER A 2 -15.43 9.70 -6.48
CA SER A 2 -15.63 8.40 -7.13
C SER A 2 -14.73 7.28 -6.59
N ILE A 3 -13.42 7.50 -6.42
CA ILE A 3 -12.49 6.48 -5.88
C ILE A 3 -12.91 6.01 -4.48
N ARG A 4 -13.39 6.91 -3.61
CA ARG A 4 -13.88 6.53 -2.27
C ARG A 4 -15.11 5.63 -2.36
N HIS A 5 -16.05 5.96 -3.25
CA HIS A 5 -17.26 5.16 -3.49
C HIS A 5 -16.95 3.81 -4.16
N LEU A 6 -15.97 3.76 -5.07
CA LEU A 6 -15.43 2.52 -5.64
C LEU A 6 -14.84 1.58 -4.58
N ARG A 7 -14.63 2.05 -3.35
CA ARG A 7 -14.16 1.24 -2.22
C ARG A 7 -15.21 1.01 -1.15
N GLY A 8 -16.43 1.52 -1.35
CA GLY A 8 -17.54 1.40 -0.40
C GLY A 8 -17.45 2.40 0.76
N TYR A 9 -16.61 3.43 0.67
CA TYR A 9 -16.56 4.50 1.67
C TYR A 9 -17.57 5.58 1.32
N THR A 10 -18.61 5.74 2.15
CA THR A 10 -19.51 6.90 2.05
C THR A 10 -18.78 8.16 2.51
N ASP A 11 -19.21 9.34 2.04
CA ASP A 11 -18.61 10.62 2.45
C ASP A 11 -18.69 10.80 3.98
N GLY A 12 -19.82 10.48 4.61
CA GLY A 12 -19.97 10.51 6.07
C GLY A 12 -19.03 9.56 6.82
N SER A 13 -18.90 8.30 6.35
CA SER A 13 -18.02 7.32 6.99
C SER A 13 -16.54 7.66 6.84
N PHE A 14 -16.16 8.31 5.74
CA PHE A 14 -14.81 8.78 5.49
C PHE A 14 -14.48 9.98 6.39
N LEU A 15 -15.37 10.98 6.44
CA LEU A 15 -15.21 12.15 7.29
C LEU A 15 -15.07 11.75 8.76
N LYS A 16 -15.98 10.89 9.26
CA LYS A 16 -15.95 10.41 10.66
C LYS A 16 -14.60 9.80 11.05
N SER A 17 -13.94 9.05 10.16
CA SER A 17 -12.59 8.51 10.43
C SER A 17 -11.51 9.58 10.48
N MET A 18 -11.63 10.60 9.64
CA MET A 18 -10.60 11.62 9.44
C MET A 18 -10.69 12.77 10.45
N LEU A 19 -11.75 12.84 11.26
CA LEU A 19 -11.92 13.83 12.32
C LEU A 19 -10.83 13.75 13.40
N GLU A 20 -10.37 12.54 13.72
CA GLU A 20 -9.33 12.31 14.72
C GLU A 20 -8.15 11.60 14.05
N LEU A 21 -7.00 12.27 14.07
CA LEU A 21 -5.75 11.77 13.53
C LEU A 21 -4.74 11.57 14.65
N SER A 22 -4.04 10.44 14.63
CA SER A 22 -2.89 10.17 15.49
C SER A 22 -1.61 10.07 14.66
N GLY A 23 -0.45 10.29 15.27
CA GLY A 23 0.85 10.30 14.59
C GLY A 23 1.42 11.71 14.51
N GLY A 24 2.07 12.05 13.39
CA GLY A 24 2.78 13.32 13.23
C GLY A 24 4.23 13.29 13.71
N ALA A 25 4.74 12.15 14.17
CA ALA A 25 6.17 11.92 14.27
C ALA A 25 6.76 11.79 12.86
N LEU A 26 7.98 12.32 12.65
CA LEU A 26 8.74 12.13 11.41
C LEU A 26 8.80 10.64 11.10
N GLY A 27 8.24 10.21 9.97
CA GLY A 27 8.23 8.81 9.58
C GLY A 27 9.67 8.31 9.43
N ALA A 28 9.91 7.02 9.71
CA ALA A 28 11.21 6.34 9.58
C ALA A 28 11.77 6.28 8.13
N GLY A 29 11.23 7.09 7.21
CA GLY A 29 11.71 7.29 5.86
C GLY A 29 12.70 8.46 5.79
N LYS A 30 13.70 8.34 4.91
CA LYS A 30 14.73 9.37 4.65
C LYS A 30 14.19 10.74 4.19
N SER A 31 12.88 10.90 3.99
CA SER A 31 12.25 12.02 3.29
C SER A 31 11.68 13.14 4.18
N GLY A 32 11.71 13.01 5.51
CA GLY A 32 11.15 14.03 6.42
C GLY A 32 9.63 14.21 6.30
N GLN A 33 8.94 13.26 5.65
CA GLN A 33 7.48 13.27 5.49
C GLN A 33 6.80 12.90 6.80
N LEU A 34 5.71 13.62 7.13
CA LEU A 34 4.87 13.36 8.29
C LEU A 34 3.78 12.38 7.90
N PHE A 35 3.51 11.44 8.79
CA PHE A 35 2.46 10.43 8.63
C PHE A 35 1.47 10.53 9.78
N PHE A 36 0.20 10.56 9.43
CA PHE A 36 -0.92 10.52 10.35
C PHE A 36 -1.83 9.35 9.99
N LYS A 37 -2.56 8.84 10.97
CA LYS A 37 -3.47 7.71 10.83
C LYS A 37 -4.81 8.09 11.42
N SER A 38 -5.89 7.71 10.73
CA SER A 38 -7.24 7.85 11.29
C SER A 38 -7.38 7.05 12.59
N LYS A 39 -8.26 7.49 13.49
CA LYS A 39 -8.58 6.80 14.77
C LYS A 39 -8.84 5.31 14.60
N ASP A 40 -9.61 4.96 13.57
CA ASP A 40 -9.98 3.58 13.24
C ASP A 40 -8.97 2.84 12.36
N SER A 41 -7.80 3.45 12.12
CA SER A 41 -6.71 2.85 11.37
C SER A 41 -7.03 2.49 9.91
N ARG A 42 -8.14 2.99 9.35
CA ARG A 42 -8.53 2.73 7.95
C ARG A 42 -7.77 3.58 6.94
N PHE A 43 -7.33 4.78 7.32
CA PHE A 43 -6.73 5.75 6.41
C PHE A 43 -5.38 6.25 6.94
N VAL A 44 -4.51 6.62 6.00
CA VAL A 44 -3.23 7.30 6.24
C VAL A 44 -3.29 8.66 5.57
N LEU A 45 -2.90 9.71 6.28
CA LEU A 45 -2.65 11.04 5.73
C LEU A 45 -1.14 11.28 5.75
N LYS A 46 -0.56 11.64 4.62
CA LYS A 46 0.89 11.78 4.46
C LYS A 46 1.23 13.13 3.84
N THR A 47 2.24 13.83 4.36
CA THR A 47 2.79 15.00 3.66
C THR A 47 3.61 14.57 2.45
N MET A 48 3.52 15.34 1.37
CA MET A 48 4.27 15.07 0.15
C MET A 48 4.86 16.34 -0.48
N PRO A 49 5.98 16.21 -1.21
CA PRO A 49 6.49 17.24 -2.08
C PRO A 49 5.47 17.68 -3.15
N LYS A 50 5.57 18.94 -3.58
CA LYS A 50 4.74 19.52 -4.66
C LYS A 50 4.83 18.69 -5.95
N ASN A 51 6.01 18.24 -6.34
CA ASN A 51 6.21 17.45 -7.55
C ASN A 51 5.50 16.08 -7.47
N GLU A 52 5.46 15.41 -6.32
CA GLU A 52 4.69 14.16 -6.16
C GLU A 52 3.17 14.43 -6.26
N ALA A 53 2.69 15.55 -5.73
CA ALA A 53 1.29 15.96 -5.87
C ALA A 53 0.91 16.27 -7.33
N GLU A 54 1.82 16.88 -8.09
CA GLU A 54 1.64 17.13 -9.52
C GLU A 54 1.63 15.83 -10.33
N VAL A 55 2.49 14.87 -10.00
CA VAL A 55 2.47 13.52 -10.59
C VAL A 55 1.15 12.82 -10.30
N LEU A 56 0.66 12.85 -9.06
CA LEU A 56 -0.63 12.25 -8.74
C LEU A 56 -1.76 12.86 -9.59
N ARG A 57 -1.77 14.19 -9.75
CA ARG A 57 -2.75 14.87 -10.59
C ARG A 57 -2.65 14.44 -12.06
N SER A 58 -1.45 14.28 -12.61
CA SER A 58 -1.27 13.92 -14.02
C SER A 58 -1.71 12.49 -14.33
N ILE A 59 -1.46 11.54 -13.41
CA ILE A 59 -1.84 10.13 -13.61
C ILE A 59 -3.30 9.83 -13.25
N LEU A 60 -3.98 10.74 -12.54
CA LEU A 60 -5.28 10.49 -11.93
C LEU A 60 -6.36 9.98 -12.90
N PRO A 61 -6.53 10.51 -14.13
CA PRO A 61 -7.56 10.02 -15.05
C PRO A 61 -7.35 8.55 -15.43
N THR A 62 -6.15 8.19 -15.87
CA THR A 62 -5.79 6.82 -16.25
C THR A 62 -5.81 5.88 -15.04
N TYR A 63 -5.30 6.34 -13.89
CA TYR A 63 -5.35 5.59 -12.64
C TYR A 63 -6.80 5.31 -12.20
N HIS A 64 -7.70 6.29 -12.30
CA HIS A 64 -9.12 6.13 -11.98
C HIS A 64 -9.79 5.08 -12.88
N SER A 65 -9.59 5.16 -14.21
CA SER A 65 -10.12 4.19 -15.16
C SER A 65 -9.60 2.78 -14.87
N TYR A 66 -8.31 2.65 -14.54
CA TYR A 66 -7.70 1.38 -14.14
C TYR A 66 -8.33 0.81 -12.87
N LEU A 67 -8.55 1.62 -11.84
CA LEU A 67 -9.24 1.18 -10.62
C LEU A 67 -10.68 0.72 -10.88
N PHE A 68 -11.38 1.40 -11.78
CA PHE A 68 -12.75 1.06 -12.16
C PHE A 68 -12.80 -0.30 -12.87
N ALA A 69 -11.97 -0.50 -13.90
CA ALA A 69 -11.86 -1.77 -14.62
C ALA A 69 -11.41 -2.93 -13.70
N SER A 70 -10.59 -2.61 -12.69
CA SER A 70 -10.16 -3.56 -11.66
C SER A 70 -11.27 -3.99 -10.69
N ARG A 71 -12.42 -3.29 -10.65
CA ARG A 71 -13.54 -3.59 -9.73
C ARG A 71 -14.54 -4.59 -10.31
N GLU A 72 -14.69 -4.66 -11.63
CA GLU A 72 -15.83 -5.33 -12.30
C GLU A 72 -15.91 -6.87 -12.16
N SER A 73 -14.93 -7.51 -11.52
CA SER A 73 -14.97 -8.96 -11.26
C SER A 73 -15.23 -9.34 -9.80
N VAL A 74 -15.79 -8.42 -8.98
CA VAL A 74 -16.38 -8.76 -7.68
C VAL A 74 -17.91 -8.68 -7.80
N VAL A 75 -18.48 -9.63 -8.55
CA VAL A 75 -19.87 -10.04 -8.29
C VAL A 75 -19.84 -10.66 -6.90
N VAL A 76 -20.51 -9.99 -5.96
CA VAL A 76 -20.85 -10.53 -4.64
C VAL A 76 -21.29 -11.99 -4.85
N PRO A 77 -20.74 -13.00 -4.14
CA PRO A 77 -21.38 -14.29 -4.14
C PRO A 77 -22.77 -14.08 -3.53
N LYS A 78 -23.79 -13.95 -4.37
CA LYS A 78 -25.09 -14.47 -4.00
C LYS A 78 -24.80 -15.92 -3.62
N ILE A 79 -25.16 -16.28 -2.40
CA ILE A 79 -25.31 -17.67 -1.99
C ILE A 79 -26.45 -18.22 -2.86
N SER A 80 -26.14 -18.53 -4.11
CA SER A 80 -26.97 -19.35 -4.96
C SER A 80 -26.27 -20.70 -5.00
N LYS A 81 -26.84 -21.64 -4.23
CA LYS A 81 -26.64 -23.06 -4.48
C LYS A 81 -26.99 -23.30 -5.96
N GLY A 82 -25.99 -23.60 -6.79
CA GLY A 82 -26.22 -23.83 -8.22
C GLY A 82 -24.93 -23.86 -9.03
N ASN A 83 -24.58 -25.06 -9.48
CA ASN A 83 -23.61 -25.46 -10.50
C ASN A 83 -22.77 -24.37 -11.21
N GLY A 84 -21.47 -24.42 -10.91
CA GLY A 84 -20.38 -24.40 -11.89
C GLY A 84 -20.53 -23.51 -13.12
N LYS A 85 -20.26 -22.20 -12.97
CA LYS A 85 -19.67 -21.38 -14.04
C LYS A 85 -18.60 -20.47 -13.44
N ASN A 86 -17.46 -20.42 -14.12
CA ASN A 86 -16.26 -19.68 -13.74
C ASN A 86 -16.58 -18.22 -13.34
N SER A 87 -16.58 -17.92 -12.04
CA SER A 87 -16.49 -16.52 -11.60
C SER A 87 -15.18 -15.96 -12.17
N PRO A 88 -15.23 -14.86 -12.95
CA PRO A 88 -14.04 -14.19 -13.42
C PRO A 88 -13.15 -13.90 -12.22
N SER A 89 -11.85 -14.15 -12.35
CA SER A 89 -10.87 -13.70 -11.38
C SER A 89 -11.10 -12.22 -11.10
N ALA A 90 -11.56 -11.88 -9.89
CA ALA A 90 -11.61 -10.50 -9.42
C ALA A 90 -10.32 -9.80 -9.86
N LEU A 91 -10.40 -8.80 -10.73
CA LEU A 91 -9.27 -8.03 -11.25
C LEU A 91 -8.68 -7.17 -10.12
N ARG A 92 -8.23 -7.77 -9.03
CA ARG A 92 -7.73 -7.05 -7.86
C ARG A 92 -6.44 -6.32 -8.25
N THR A 93 -6.35 -5.05 -7.87
CA THR A 93 -5.11 -4.27 -7.90
C THR A 93 -4.51 -4.18 -6.49
N PHE A 94 -3.18 -4.21 -6.44
CA PHE A 94 -2.35 -3.99 -5.25
C PHE A 94 -1.92 -2.53 -5.09
N LEU A 95 -2.12 -1.67 -6.08
CA LEU A 95 -1.74 -0.25 -6.02
C LEU A 95 -2.33 0.44 -4.78
N ALA A 96 -1.53 1.31 -4.17
CA ALA A 96 -1.96 2.23 -3.13
C ALA A 96 -3.18 3.01 -3.61
N ARG A 97 -4.14 3.26 -2.70
CA ARG A 97 -5.44 3.85 -3.03
C ARG A 97 -5.50 5.29 -2.57
N PHE A 98 -5.47 6.23 -3.50
CA PHE A 98 -5.58 7.66 -3.22
C PHE A 98 -7.05 8.07 -3.02
N LEU A 99 -7.38 8.57 -1.84
CA LEU A 99 -8.75 8.93 -1.42
C LEU A 99 -9.00 10.45 -1.44
N GLY A 100 -7.92 11.23 -1.38
CA GLY A 100 -7.94 12.69 -1.48
C GLY A 100 -6.53 13.25 -1.62
N LEU A 101 -6.42 14.37 -2.32
CA LEU A 101 -5.22 15.20 -2.40
C LEU A 101 -5.63 16.60 -1.97
N TYR A 102 -4.90 17.17 -1.02
CA TYR A 102 -5.20 18.46 -0.41
C TYR A 102 -3.95 19.33 -0.41
N ALA A 103 -4.14 20.64 -0.44
CA ALA A 103 -3.11 21.62 -0.18
C ALA A 103 -3.58 22.51 0.98
N LEU A 104 -2.74 22.66 1.99
CA LEU A 104 -2.97 23.59 3.09
C LEU A 104 -2.03 24.77 2.93
N GLU A 105 -2.58 25.97 3.07
CA GLU A 105 -1.79 27.18 3.26
C GLU A 105 -1.70 27.44 4.75
N ILE A 106 -0.47 27.51 5.25
CA ILE A 106 -0.21 27.74 6.66
C ILE A 106 0.42 29.11 6.76
N GLU A 107 -0.33 30.02 7.36
CA GLU A 107 0.10 31.37 7.67
C GLU A 107 1.05 31.36 8.87
N GLY A 108 2.00 32.29 8.86
CA GLY A 108 3.05 32.43 9.85
C GLY A 108 4.00 33.54 9.41
N LYS A 109 5.26 33.53 9.86
CA LYS A 109 6.26 34.52 9.40
C LYS A 109 6.46 34.53 7.87
N ARG A 110 6.25 33.39 7.21
CA ARG A 110 6.14 33.25 5.75
C ARG A 110 5.03 32.24 5.46
N THR A 111 4.12 32.59 4.55
CA THR A 111 3.09 31.66 4.07
C THR A 111 3.75 30.47 3.41
N ARG A 112 3.43 29.26 3.87
CA ARG A 112 3.94 28.01 3.32
C ARG A 112 2.78 27.14 2.86
N ARG A 113 2.93 26.53 1.68
CA ARG A 113 1.96 25.56 1.16
C ARG A 113 2.46 24.14 1.42
N VAL A 114 1.62 23.33 2.05
CA VAL A 114 1.89 21.92 2.37
C VAL A 114 0.91 21.04 1.60
N TYR A 115 1.42 20.06 0.87
CA TYR A 115 0.59 19.09 0.16
C TYR A 115 0.40 17.82 1.00
N LEU A 116 -0.82 17.32 1.02
CA LEU A 116 -1.24 16.16 1.80
C LEU A 116 -1.98 15.18 0.90
N VAL A 117 -1.63 13.90 1.00
CA VAL A 117 -2.39 12.83 0.38
C VAL A 117 -3.06 11.97 1.44
N CYS A 118 -4.34 11.70 1.25
CA CYS A 118 -5.08 10.71 2.02
C CYS A 118 -5.13 9.40 1.22
N MET A 119 -4.80 8.29 1.86
CA MET A 119 -4.73 6.96 1.25
C MET A 119 -5.44 5.93 2.12
N GLU A 120 -5.91 4.82 1.52
CA GLU A 120 -6.21 3.63 2.34
C GLU A 120 -4.97 3.15 3.06
N ASN A 121 -5.10 2.79 4.34
CA ASN A 121 -4.04 2.11 5.04
C ASN A 121 -3.87 0.68 4.48
N ALA A 122 -2.72 0.41 3.84
CA ALA A 122 -2.38 -0.90 3.30
C ALA A 122 -2.35 -2.01 4.36
N LEU A 123 -2.07 -1.64 5.61
CA LEU A 123 -2.04 -2.52 6.78
C LEU A 123 -3.27 -2.31 7.68
N LYS A 124 -4.41 -1.90 7.10
CA LYS A 124 -5.65 -1.75 7.85
C LYS A 124 -6.02 -3.07 8.54
N THR A 125 -6.32 -2.97 9.82
CA THR A 125 -6.68 -4.09 10.68
C THR A 125 -8.19 -4.18 10.80
N PHE A 126 -8.73 -5.40 10.83
CA PHE A 126 -10.13 -5.67 11.14
C PHE A 126 -10.16 -6.50 12.42
N GLY A 127 -10.75 -5.96 13.49
CA GLY A 127 -10.76 -6.61 14.80
C GLY A 127 -9.35 -6.75 15.42
N SER A 128 -9.08 -7.90 16.02
CA SER A 128 -7.84 -8.17 16.76
C SER A 128 -6.63 -8.56 15.89
N PHE A 129 -6.81 -8.75 14.58
CA PHE A 129 -5.73 -9.17 13.68
C PHE A 129 -4.83 -7.99 13.29
N LYS A 130 -3.56 -8.07 13.69
CA LYS A 130 -2.52 -7.06 13.41
C LYS A 130 -1.33 -7.72 12.71
N PRO A 131 -0.65 -7.03 11.77
CA PRO A 131 0.61 -7.53 11.25
C PRO A 131 1.67 -7.51 12.37
N ILE A 132 2.35 -8.64 12.57
CA ILE A 132 3.46 -8.76 13.52
C ILE A 132 4.82 -8.54 12.85
N ARG A 133 4.87 -8.74 11.53
CA ARG A 133 6.04 -8.50 10.70
C ARG A 133 5.61 -7.73 9.47
N ILE A 134 6.34 -6.66 9.17
CA ILE A 134 6.07 -5.77 8.05
C ILE A 134 7.34 -5.68 7.22
N PHE A 135 7.22 -5.82 5.91
CA PHE A 135 8.32 -5.74 4.96
C PHE A 135 8.00 -4.72 3.88
N ASP A 136 8.93 -3.81 3.62
CA ASP A 136 8.98 -2.99 2.41
C ASP A 136 9.95 -3.69 1.46
N LEU A 137 9.47 -4.17 0.30
CA LEU A 137 10.25 -4.96 -0.66
C LEU A 137 10.37 -4.21 -1.99
N LYS A 138 11.59 -4.02 -2.49
CA LYS A 138 11.86 -3.33 -3.78
C LYS A 138 12.50 -4.25 -4.82
N GLY A 139 12.97 -5.43 -4.42
CA GLY A 139 13.75 -6.35 -5.25
C GLY A 139 15.24 -6.00 -5.36
N SER A 140 15.66 -4.80 -4.92
CA SER A 140 17.07 -4.39 -4.84
C SER A 140 17.75 -4.91 -3.55
N LYS A 141 19.08 -4.98 -3.52
CA LYS A 141 19.86 -5.43 -2.33
C LYS A 141 20.53 -4.28 -1.54
N GLN A 142 20.99 -3.22 -2.22
CA GLN A 142 21.78 -2.15 -1.60
C GLN A 142 20.99 -1.32 -0.58
N GLY A 143 21.45 -1.27 0.68
CA GLY A 143 20.76 -0.55 1.76
C GLY A 143 19.41 -1.15 2.16
N ARG A 144 19.20 -2.44 1.87
CA ARG A 144 17.94 -3.17 2.09
C ARG A 144 18.03 -4.19 3.22
N TYR A 145 18.84 -3.89 4.25
CA TYR A 145 18.89 -4.62 5.51
C TYR A 145 18.56 -3.69 6.68
N VAL A 146 17.81 -4.21 7.65
CA VAL A 146 17.56 -3.57 8.94
C VAL A 146 18.21 -4.47 10.00
N PRO A 147 19.21 -3.97 10.76
CA PRO A 147 19.83 -4.76 11.82
C PRO A 147 18.85 -4.96 12.98
N PRO A 148 18.99 -6.07 13.74
CA PRO A 148 18.25 -6.22 14.99
C PRO A 148 18.72 -5.19 16.03
N ASN A 149 17.91 -4.95 17.06
CA ASN A 149 18.32 -4.18 18.22
C ASN A 149 19.32 -4.98 19.09
N ALA A 150 19.79 -4.38 20.19
CA ALA A 150 20.72 -5.02 21.12
C ALA A 150 20.19 -6.35 21.72
N GLN A 151 18.87 -6.55 21.73
CA GLN A 151 18.19 -7.76 22.20
C GLN A 151 18.01 -8.82 21.09
N GLY A 152 18.52 -8.58 19.88
CA GLY A 152 18.36 -9.50 18.75
C GLY A 152 17.01 -9.42 18.04
N GLU A 153 16.15 -8.48 18.42
CA GLU A 153 14.81 -8.31 17.87
C GLU A 153 14.80 -7.38 16.65
N PHE A 154 14.00 -7.73 15.65
CA PHE A 154 13.72 -6.85 14.52
C PHE A 154 12.55 -5.91 14.84
N LYS A 155 12.81 -4.60 14.92
CA LYS A 155 11.76 -3.57 15.12
C LYS A 155 11.51 -2.78 13.83
N GLY A 156 10.25 -2.39 13.63
CA GLY A 156 9.83 -1.54 12.52
C GLY A 156 9.60 -2.27 11.20
N VAL A 157 9.84 -1.58 10.08
CA VAL A 157 9.61 -2.08 8.73
C VAL A 157 10.89 -2.72 8.18
N LEU A 158 10.84 -4.03 7.98
CA LEU A 158 11.93 -4.83 7.45
C LEU A 158 12.07 -4.67 5.93
N LYS A 159 13.21 -5.10 5.37
CA LYS A 159 13.53 -4.94 3.95
C LYS A 159 13.94 -6.26 3.27
N ASP A 160 14.35 -6.20 2.01
CA ASP A 160 14.60 -7.36 1.13
C ASP A 160 15.62 -8.36 1.69
N LEU A 161 16.69 -7.90 2.33
CA LEU A 161 17.69 -8.80 2.91
C LEU A 161 17.16 -9.48 4.19
N ASN A 162 16.30 -8.80 4.96
CA ASN A 162 15.59 -9.43 6.08
C ASN A 162 14.59 -10.47 5.56
N TRP A 163 13.88 -10.19 4.47
CA TRP A 163 12.95 -11.13 3.84
C TRP A 163 13.65 -12.43 3.42
N THR A 164 14.75 -12.29 2.69
CA THR A 164 15.53 -13.42 2.16
C THR A 164 16.06 -14.31 3.28
N LYS A 165 16.42 -13.73 4.43
CA LYS A 165 16.90 -14.47 5.61
C LYS A 165 15.77 -15.15 6.39
N ASN A 166 14.65 -14.46 6.62
CA ASN A 166 13.65 -14.88 7.61
C ASN A 166 12.39 -15.53 7.03
N GLU A 167 11.81 -14.98 5.96
CA GLU A 167 10.54 -15.48 5.40
C GLU A 167 10.74 -16.31 4.13
N LYS A 168 11.72 -15.93 3.30
CA LYS A 168 12.06 -16.52 1.97
C LYS A 168 10.93 -16.45 0.94
N ALA A 169 9.76 -17.01 1.24
CA ALA A 169 8.61 -17.06 0.34
C ALA A 169 7.27 -17.13 1.10
N ILE A 170 6.23 -16.62 0.47
CA ILE A 170 4.83 -16.90 0.85
C ILE A 170 4.34 -18.05 -0.03
N ARG A 171 3.88 -19.13 0.60
CA ARG A 171 3.24 -20.25 -0.11
C ARG A 171 1.76 -19.93 -0.34
N LEU A 172 1.35 -19.92 -1.59
CA LEU A 172 -0.04 -19.72 -2.02
C LEU A 172 -0.50 -20.93 -2.84
N PRO A 173 -1.79 -21.30 -2.79
CA PRO A 173 -2.36 -22.24 -3.75
C PRO A 173 -2.11 -21.78 -5.18
N LYS A 174 -1.83 -22.71 -6.11
CA LYS A 174 -1.46 -22.41 -7.51
C LYS A 174 -2.38 -21.38 -8.18
N ARG A 175 -3.71 -21.56 -8.04
CA ARG A 175 -4.71 -20.63 -8.58
C ARG A 175 -4.58 -19.22 -7.99
N MET A 176 -4.38 -19.11 -6.69
CA MET A 176 -4.20 -17.82 -6.02
C MET A 176 -2.89 -17.15 -6.43
N PHE A 177 -1.79 -17.92 -6.52
CA PHE A 177 -0.51 -17.41 -7.02
C PHE A 177 -0.64 -16.83 -8.43
N GLN A 178 -1.30 -17.54 -9.34
CA GLN A 178 -1.54 -17.04 -10.71
C GLN A 178 -2.36 -15.74 -10.73
N GLN A 179 -3.40 -15.64 -9.89
CA GLN A 179 -4.22 -14.44 -9.78
C GLN A 179 -3.42 -13.24 -9.23
N VAL A 180 -2.63 -13.47 -8.17
CA VAL A 180 -1.76 -12.44 -7.56
C VAL A 180 -0.70 -11.98 -8.56
N ARG A 181 -0.05 -12.93 -9.25
CA ARG A 181 0.96 -12.65 -10.27
C ARG A 181 0.39 -11.80 -11.40
N ALA A 182 -0.73 -12.23 -12.01
CA ALA A 182 -1.35 -11.50 -13.11
C ALA A 182 -1.79 -10.09 -12.71
N ALA A 183 -2.26 -9.92 -11.48
CA ALA A 183 -2.61 -8.60 -10.92
C ALA A 183 -1.38 -7.70 -10.77
N LEU A 184 -0.30 -8.20 -10.18
CA LEU A 184 0.95 -7.44 -10.04
C LEU A 184 1.58 -7.10 -11.38
N GLU A 185 1.54 -8.01 -12.37
CA GLU A 185 2.03 -7.75 -13.73
C GLU A 185 1.28 -6.59 -14.40
N ARG A 186 -0.05 -6.54 -14.26
CA ARG A 186 -0.85 -5.40 -14.75
C ARG A 186 -0.57 -4.10 -14.01
N ASP A 187 -0.46 -4.16 -12.68
CA ASP A 187 -0.13 -2.99 -11.86
C ASP A 187 1.24 -2.41 -12.27
N VAL A 188 2.25 -3.27 -12.45
CA VAL A 188 3.59 -2.87 -12.90
C VAL A 188 3.56 -2.33 -14.33
N ALA A 189 2.76 -2.91 -15.23
CA ALA A 189 2.59 -2.38 -16.59
C ALA A 189 2.01 -0.96 -16.58
N LEU A 190 1.04 -0.68 -15.71
CA LEU A 190 0.50 0.67 -15.52
C LEU A 190 1.56 1.63 -14.94
N LEU A 191 2.28 1.23 -13.89
CA LEU A 191 3.33 2.09 -13.32
C LEU A 191 4.43 2.40 -14.36
N LYS A 192 4.77 1.42 -15.19
CA LYS A 192 5.74 1.60 -16.29
C LYS A 192 5.23 2.60 -17.33
N SER A 193 3.94 2.60 -17.68
CA SER A 193 3.39 3.57 -18.65
C SER A 193 3.44 5.01 -18.13
N PHE A 194 3.47 5.20 -16.81
CA PHE A 194 3.70 6.50 -16.18
C PHE A 194 5.18 6.83 -15.92
N ASN A 195 6.12 5.97 -16.31
CA ASN A 195 7.54 6.08 -15.95
C ASN A 195 7.78 6.17 -14.43
N ILE A 196 6.94 5.51 -13.63
CA ILE A 196 7.08 5.47 -12.17
C ILE A 196 8.05 4.34 -11.78
N VAL A 197 8.95 4.63 -10.85
CA VAL A 197 10.00 3.73 -10.34
C VAL A 197 10.13 3.84 -8.82
N ASP A 198 11.04 3.07 -8.23
CA ASP A 198 11.35 3.09 -6.80
C ASP A 198 10.16 2.80 -5.86
N TYR A 199 9.05 2.27 -6.38
CA TYR A 199 7.93 1.78 -5.59
C TYR A 199 8.30 0.49 -4.83
N SER A 200 7.60 0.23 -3.73
CA SER A 200 7.79 -0.97 -2.91
C SER A 200 6.53 -1.83 -2.90
N LEU A 201 6.67 -3.14 -2.78
CA LEU A 201 5.61 -4.03 -2.30
C LEU A 201 5.68 -4.08 -0.77
N LEU A 202 4.71 -3.46 -0.10
CA LEU A 202 4.53 -3.53 1.34
C LEU A 202 3.77 -4.82 1.69
N ILE A 203 4.39 -5.67 2.51
CA ILE A 203 3.83 -6.93 2.99
C ILE A 203 3.67 -6.88 4.50
N GLY A 204 2.48 -7.18 5.00
CA GLY A 204 2.23 -7.46 6.41
C GLY A 204 1.91 -8.93 6.62
N ILE A 205 2.43 -9.54 7.69
CA ILE A 205 2.18 -10.94 8.05
C ILE A 205 1.70 -10.99 9.50
N SER A 206 0.57 -11.66 9.75
CA SER A 206 0.11 -11.93 11.12
C SER A 206 0.81 -13.13 11.72
N SER A 207 0.74 -13.27 13.05
CA SER A 207 0.97 -14.56 13.70
C SER A 207 0.02 -15.60 13.09
N PRO A 208 0.42 -16.88 13.04
CA PRO A 208 -0.54 -17.96 12.88
C PRO A 208 -1.63 -17.81 13.95
N SER A 209 -2.90 -17.94 13.59
CA SER A 209 -3.96 -18.02 14.61
C SER A 209 -3.72 -19.31 15.41
N GLY A 210 -3.68 -19.20 16.74
CA GLY A 210 -3.80 -20.38 17.60
C GLY A 210 -5.12 -21.12 17.30
N MET A 211 -5.17 -22.39 17.68
CA MET A 211 -6.24 -23.35 17.37
C MET A 211 -7.56 -22.99 18.09
N SER A 212 -8.23 -21.92 17.69
CA SER A 212 -9.62 -21.69 18.07
C SER A 212 -10.49 -22.34 17.00
N SER A 213 -11.21 -23.41 17.35
CA SER A 213 -12.19 -24.16 16.53
C SER A 213 -11.71 -25.28 15.58
N GLY A 214 -10.57 -25.94 15.84
CA GLY A 214 -10.24 -27.22 15.16
C GLY A 214 -9.89 -27.13 13.66
N VAL A 215 -9.87 -25.92 13.11
CA VAL A 215 -9.37 -25.61 11.76
C VAL A 215 -7.98 -24.98 11.90
N PRO A 216 -6.94 -25.46 11.19
CA PRO A 216 -5.62 -24.83 11.21
C PRO A 216 -5.74 -23.34 10.84
N GLY A 217 -5.44 -22.45 11.79
CA GLY A 217 -5.50 -21.01 11.60
C GLY A 217 -4.38 -20.52 10.67
N GLY A 218 -4.68 -20.32 9.39
CA GLY A 218 -3.74 -19.77 8.42
C GLY A 218 -3.28 -18.35 8.75
N ARG A 219 -2.04 -17.99 8.36
CA ARG A 219 -1.54 -16.61 8.47
C ARG A 219 -2.34 -15.67 7.58
N ARG A 220 -2.69 -14.49 8.08
CA ARG A 220 -3.21 -13.39 7.25
C ARG A 220 -2.05 -12.60 6.65
N ILE A 221 -2.22 -12.23 5.39
CA ILE A 221 -1.22 -11.51 4.62
C ILE A 221 -1.87 -10.25 4.05
N TRP A 222 -1.23 -9.12 4.31
CA TRP A 222 -1.53 -7.84 3.69
C TRP A 222 -0.49 -7.58 2.60
N ALA A 223 -0.91 -7.06 1.46
CA ALA A 223 -0.01 -6.74 0.36
C ALA A 223 -0.51 -5.48 -0.37
N SER A 224 0.38 -4.53 -0.61
CA SER A 224 0.08 -3.34 -1.42
C SER A 224 1.34 -2.76 -2.04
N VAL A 225 1.26 -2.31 -3.29
CA VAL A 225 2.31 -1.52 -3.93
C VAL A 225 2.19 -0.07 -3.48
N ILE A 226 3.22 0.45 -2.83
CA ILE A 226 3.28 1.79 -2.21
C ILE A 226 4.36 2.66 -2.85
N ASP A 227 4.37 3.96 -2.50
CA ASP A 227 5.31 4.97 -3.02
C ASP A 227 5.32 5.08 -4.55
N ILE A 228 4.13 5.07 -5.16
CA ILE A 228 3.90 5.06 -6.60
C ILE A 228 3.84 6.46 -7.25
N LEU A 229 4.58 7.44 -6.73
CA LEU A 229 4.58 8.83 -7.25
C LEU A 229 5.97 9.33 -7.65
N GLN A 230 6.98 8.47 -7.56
CA GLN A 230 8.35 8.81 -7.95
C GLN A 230 8.57 8.52 -9.44
N LEU A 231 8.65 9.58 -10.25
CA LEU A 231 9.03 9.46 -11.67
C LEU A 231 10.50 9.11 -11.84
N PHE A 232 10.80 8.37 -12.91
CA PHE A 232 12.14 8.18 -13.43
C PHE A 232 12.63 9.48 -14.06
N ASN A 233 13.68 10.07 -13.48
CA ASN A 233 14.28 11.32 -13.94
C ASN A 233 15.82 11.20 -14.01
N MET A 234 16.50 12.25 -14.47
CA MET A 234 17.97 12.25 -14.62
C MET A 234 18.71 11.94 -13.31
N LYS A 235 18.21 12.41 -12.17
CA LYS A 235 18.75 12.07 -10.84
C LYS A 235 18.66 10.56 -10.58
N LYS A 236 17.54 9.92 -10.94
CA LYS A 236 17.37 8.46 -10.85
C LYS A 236 18.20 7.68 -11.85
N ARG A 237 18.43 8.23 -13.05
CA ARG A 237 19.37 7.66 -14.03
C ARG A 237 20.78 7.59 -13.44
N GLY A 238 21.23 8.64 -12.76
CA GLY A 238 22.52 8.69 -12.04
C GLY A 238 22.63 7.66 -10.91
N GLU A 239 21.60 7.53 -10.07
CA GLU A 239 21.58 6.52 -8.99
C GLU A 239 21.78 5.08 -9.50
N ARG A 240 21.34 4.77 -10.73
CA ARG A 240 21.49 3.43 -11.32
C ARG A 240 22.94 3.09 -11.67
N PHE A 241 23.78 4.08 -11.96
CA PHE A 241 25.21 3.88 -12.21
C PHE A 241 25.99 3.62 -10.92
N VAL A 242 25.51 4.14 -9.79
CA VAL A 242 26.14 3.98 -8.47
C VAL A 242 25.66 2.70 -7.75
N LYS A 243 24.46 2.20 -8.07
CA LYS A 243 23.84 1.02 -7.43
C LYS A 243 24.20 -0.32 -8.11
N LYS A 244 25.18 -0.36 -9.01
CA LYS A 244 25.70 -1.63 -9.56
C LYS A 244 26.58 -2.34 -8.54
#